data_AF-A0A527ZD95-F1
#
_entry.id   AF-A0A527ZD95-F1
#
_cell.length_a   1.000
_cell.length_b   1.000
_cell.length_c   1.000
_cell.angle_alpha   90.00
_cell.angle_beta   90.00
_cell.angle_gamma   90.00
#
_symmetry.space_group_name_H-M   'P 1'
#
loop_
_entity.id
_entity.type
_entity.pdbx_description
1 polymer ?
#
loop_
_entity_poly.entity_id
_entity_poly.type
_entity_poly.pdbx_seq_one_letter_code
_entity_poly.pdbx_strand_id
1 'polypeptide(L)' 'MRINKKVRMNRLFGRARCLDVAIDHGVCNEPSFLEGLEDMAGVVAQLVAAGPDAIQMNYGQADLLQSLPGK' A
#
# COMPACT_ATOMS: atom_id res chain seq x y z
N MET A 1 -9.54 15.26 -16.18
CA MET A 1 -8.17 15.79 -15.96
C MET A 1 -7.16 14.68 -16.28
N ARG A 2 -6.47 14.72 -17.44
CA ARG A 2 -5.37 13.78 -17.72
C ARG A 2 -4.14 14.24 -16.94
N ILE A 3 -3.99 13.76 -15.70
CA ILE A 3 -2.75 13.95 -14.96
C ILE A 3 -1.63 13.27 -15.77
N ASN A 4 -0.63 14.05 -16.16
CA ASN A 4 0.52 13.59 -16.94
C ASN A 4 1.17 12.37 -16.24
N LYS A 5 1.41 11.29 -16.98
CA LYS A 5 2.06 10.06 -16.48
C LYS A 5 3.35 10.36 -15.72
N LYS A 6 4.10 11.38 -16.15
CA LYS A 6 5.33 11.86 -15.49
C LYS A 6 5.10 12.33 -14.05
N VAL A 7 3.97 12.98 -13.77
CA VAL A 7 3.62 13.46 -12.41
C VAL A 7 3.32 12.29 -11.48
N ARG A 8 2.62 11.27 -11.96
CA ARG A 8 2.37 10.04 -11.17
C ARG A 8 3.67 9.31 -10.87
N MET A 9 4.55 9.20 -11.86
CA MET A 9 5.84 8.54 -11.70
C MET A 9 6.73 9.27 -10.67
N ASN A 10 6.76 10.60 -10.70
CA ASN A 10 7.53 11.37 -9.72
C ASN A 10 7.01 11.28 -8.28
N ARG A 11 5.74 10.91 -8.08
CA ARG A 11 5.18 10.64 -6.73
C ARG A 11 5.51 9.23 -6.25
N LEU A 12 5.62 8.28 -7.18
CA LEU A 12 5.91 6.87 -6.88
C LEU A 12 7.40 6.64 -6.58
N PHE A 13 8.30 7.41 -7.19
CA PHE A 13 9.74 7.21 -7.04
C PHE A 13 10.40 8.25 -6.12
N GLY A 14 11.03 7.78 -5.04
CA GLY A 14 11.94 8.55 -4.18
C GLY A 14 13.41 8.45 -4.62
N ARG A 15 14.07 9.58 -4.88
CA ARG A 15 15.51 9.64 -5.29
C ARG A 15 15.84 8.70 -6.46
N ALA A 16 14.95 8.64 -7.45
CA ALA A 16 15.02 7.76 -8.63
C ALA A 16 14.95 6.24 -8.33
N ARG A 17 14.48 5.84 -7.14
CA ARG A 17 14.17 4.46 -6.77
C ARG A 17 12.75 4.40 -6.19
N CYS A 18 12.21 3.20 -6.01
CA CYS A 18 10.92 2.98 -5.36
C CYS A 18 11.08 1.81 -4.41
N LEU A 19 10.85 2.04 -3.12
CA LEU A 19 10.57 0.99 -2.15
C LEU A 19 9.06 0.77 -2.09
N ASP A 20 8.59 -0.23 -2.82
CA ASP A 20 7.19 -0.65 -2.83
C ASP A 20 7.01 -1.88 -1.93
N VAL A 21 6.01 -1.83 -1.05
CA VAL A 21 5.63 -2.96 -0.20
C VAL A 21 4.30 -3.51 -0.70
N ALA A 22 4.31 -4.73 -1.23
CA ALA A 22 3.12 -5.37 -1.80
C ALA A 22 2.39 -6.25 -0.77
N ILE A 23 1.10 -5.95 -0.58
CA ILE A 23 0.15 -6.69 0.29
C ILE A 23 -1.18 -6.96 -0.45
N ASP A 24 -1.13 -7.03 -1.78
CA ASP A 24 -2.29 -7.27 -2.67
C ASP A 24 -2.49 -8.76 -3.01
N HIS A 25 -1.63 -9.64 -2.52
CA HIS A 25 -1.82 -11.07 -2.72
C HIS A 25 -2.99 -11.61 -1.90
N GLY A 26 -3.90 -12.30 -2.58
CA GLY A 26 -4.91 -13.13 -1.94
C GLY A 26 -4.37 -14.53 -1.67
N VAL A 27 -4.66 -15.08 -0.49
CA VAL A 27 -4.35 -16.46 -0.13
C VAL A 27 -5.67 -17.21 0.07
N CYS A 28 -5.88 -18.27 -0.70
CA CYS A 28 -7.11 -19.05 -0.66
C CYS A 28 -6.91 -20.35 0.11
N ASN A 29 -7.86 -20.68 0.98
CA ASN A 29 -7.90 -21.95 1.70
C ASN A 29 -6.64 -22.25 2.55
N GLU A 30 -5.99 -21.21 3.06
CA GLU A 30 -4.83 -21.34 3.95
C GLU A 30 -5.08 -20.57 5.25
N PRO A 31 -5.69 -21.21 6.25
CA PRO A 31 -6.03 -20.56 7.53
C PRO A 31 -4.81 -20.06 8.30
N SER A 32 -3.63 -20.65 8.08
CA SER A 32 -2.40 -20.22 8.75
C SER A 32 -1.96 -18.80 8.39
N PHE A 33 -2.44 -18.26 7.26
CA PHE A 33 -2.17 -16.89 6.84
C PHE A 33 -3.18 -15.88 7.40
N LEU A 34 -4.18 -16.33 8.16
CA LEU A 34 -5.16 -15.42 8.75
C LEU A 34 -4.52 -14.48 9.77
N GLU A 35 -3.55 -14.97 10.55
CA GLU A 35 -2.85 -14.19 11.58
C GLU A 35 -2.08 -13.01 10.96
N GLY A 36 -2.41 -11.79 11.37
CA GLY A 36 -1.98 -10.53 10.79
C GLY A 36 -2.89 -9.98 9.68
N LEU A 37 -3.66 -10.81 8.96
CA LEU A 37 -4.63 -10.35 7.96
C LEU A 37 -5.98 -9.95 8.58
N GLU A 38 -6.25 -10.33 9.83
CA GLU A 38 -7.46 -9.94 10.56
C GLU A 38 -7.53 -8.44 10.85
N ASP A 39 -6.37 -7.78 11.00
CA ASP A 39 -6.27 -6.34 11.25
C ASP A 39 -5.42 -5.64 10.17
N MET A 40 -6.00 -5.54 8.97
CA MET A 40 -5.38 -4.82 7.87
C MET A 40 -5.20 -3.32 8.16
N ALA A 41 -6.01 -2.72 9.04
CA ALA A 41 -5.87 -1.31 9.40
C ALA A 41 -4.58 -1.09 10.22
N GLY A 42 -4.32 -1.97 11.19
CA GLY A 42 -3.08 -2.00 11.96
C GLY A 42 -1.85 -2.23 11.07
N VAL A 43 -1.91 -3.20 10.15
CA VAL A 43 -0.84 -3.47 9.18
C VAL A 43 -0.54 -2.23 8.32
N VAL A 44 -1.57 -1.60 7.76
CA VAL A 44 -1.41 -0.38 6.95
C VAL A 44 -0.78 0.74 7.77
N ALA A 45 -1.22 0.95 9.03
CA ALA A 45 -0.65 1.98 9.90
C ALA A 45 0.85 1.74 10.18
N GLN A 46 1.26 0.49 10.40
CA GLN A 46 2.66 0.13 10.60
C GLN A 46 3.50 0.39 9.35
N LEU A 47 3.00 0.01 8.16
CA LEU A 47 3.67 0.27 6.90
C LEU A 47 3.82 1.76 6.61
N VAL A 48 2.77 2.56 6.86
CA VAL A 48 2.81 4.02 6.72
C VAL A 48 3.88 4.62 7.64
N ALA A 49 3.97 4.15 8.89
CA ALA A 49 5.00 4.60 9.85
C ALA A 49 6.42 4.22 9.41
N ALA A 50 6.60 3.07 8.75
CA ALA A 50 7.89 2.67 8.17
C ALA A 50 8.32 3.53 6.96
N GLY A 51 7.36 4.23 6.33
CA GLY A 51 7.61 5.22 5.30
C GLY A 51 8.15 4.71 3.96
N PRO A 52 7.64 3.61 3.38
CA PRO A 52 7.96 3.22 2.00
C PRO A 52 7.50 4.28 1.00
N ASP A 53 7.95 4.18 -0.25
CA ASP A 53 7.51 5.06 -1.33
C ASP A 53 6.08 4.69 -1.80
N ALA A 54 5.73 3.41 -1.73
CA ALA A 54 4.42 2.89 -2.09
C ALA A 54 4.01 1.68 -1.24
N ILE A 55 2.70 1.49 -1.15
CA ILE A 55 2.08 0.26 -0.66
C ILE A 55 1.13 -0.21 -1.76
N GLN A 56 1.41 -1.37 -2.35
CA GLN A 56 0.54 -2.00 -3.34
C GLN A 56 -0.54 -2.82 -2.63
N MET A 57 -1.81 -2.52 -2.91
CA MET A 57 -2.96 -3.07 -2.20
C MET A 57 -4.06 -3.51 -3.16
N ASN A 58 -4.90 -4.44 -2.69
CA ASN A 58 -6.16 -4.77 -3.34
C ASN A 58 -7.12 -3.59 -3.34
N TYR A 59 -7.87 -3.42 -4.44
CA TYR A 59 -8.78 -2.30 -4.63
C TYR A 59 -9.74 -2.10 -3.43
N GLY A 60 -10.31 -3.17 -2.88
CA GLY A 60 -11.24 -3.08 -1.75
C GLY A 60 -10.60 -2.71 -0.41
N GLN A 61 -9.31 -2.96 -0.22
CA GLN A 61 -8.59 -2.64 1.03
C GLN A 61 -7.85 -1.29 0.94
N ALA A 62 -7.68 -0.75 -0.27
CA ALA A 62 -6.95 0.49 -0.52
C ALA A 62 -7.57 1.71 0.21
N ASP A 63 -8.86 1.66 0.56
CA ASP A 63 -9.54 2.71 1.31
C ASP A 63 -8.93 2.94 2.70
N LEU A 64 -8.37 1.89 3.32
CA LEU A 64 -7.66 2.00 4.60
C LEU A 64 -6.50 2.98 4.49
N LEU A 65 -5.71 2.88 3.42
CA LEU A 65 -4.59 3.78 3.14
C LEU A 65 -5.08 5.17 2.69
N GLN A 66 -6.11 5.24 1.84
CA GLN A 66 -6.62 6.51 1.31
C GLN A 66 -7.30 7.39 2.38
N SER A 67 -7.79 6.78 3.46
CA SER A 67 -8.40 7.51 4.59
C SER A 67 -7.39 8.24 5.48
N LEU A 68 -6.10 7.85 5.40
CA LEU A 68 -5.05 8.45 6.19
C LEU A 68 -4.59 9.78 5.58
N PRO A 69 -4.20 10.76 6.42
CA PRO A 69 -3.58 11.98 5.92
C PRO A 69 -2.31 11.63 5.14
N GLY A 70 -2.25 12.09 3.89
CA GLY A 70 -1.12 11.82 3.00
C GLY A 70 0.15 12.58 3.38
N LYS A 71 1.25 12.22 2.72
CA LYS A 71 2.43 13.09 2.55
C LYS A 71 2.15 14.21 1.55
#